data_AF-A0A087AVV2-F1
#
_entry.id   AF-A0A087AVV2-F1
#
_cell.length_a   1.000
_cell.length_b   1.000
_cell.length_c   1.000
_cell.angle_alpha   90.00
_cell.angle_beta   90.00
_cell.angle_gamma   90.00
#
_symmetry.space_group_name_H-M   'P 1'
#
loop_
_entity.id
_entity.type
_entity.pdbx_description
1 polymer ?
#
loop_
_entity_poly.entity_id
_entity_poly.type
_entity_poly.pdbx_seq_one_letter_code
_entity_poly.pdbx_strand_id
1 'polypeptide(L)'
;MTRRKQRRQDGTTRDRQMHLRASDEDIRMMRRVSERMGMTVAHATVTLFRRAEGVQERDREERESPQVRELKAIRTQIWRIGHNINQIARNTNRDMNATQADEAAAVNAVRDCQKLLAQADEIIRRMHE
;
A
#
# COMPACT_ATOMS: atom_id res chain seq x y z
N MET A 1 -37.90 -34.92 12.60
CA MET A 1 -38.06 -33.61 11.93
C MET A 1 -36.74 -33.21 11.29
N THR A 2 -36.62 -33.33 9.98
CA THR A 2 -35.35 -33.15 9.24
C THR A 2 -35.12 -31.66 8.96
N ARG A 3 -34.09 -31.07 9.56
CA ARG A 3 -33.79 -29.63 9.47
C ARG A 3 -33.30 -29.30 8.06
N ARG A 4 -34.13 -28.59 7.29
CA ARG A 4 -33.89 -28.19 5.89
C ARG A 4 -32.62 -27.32 5.80
N LYS A 5 -31.54 -27.86 5.22
CA LYS A 5 -30.30 -27.11 4.94
C LYS A 5 -30.64 -25.97 3.98
N GLN A 6 -30.50 -24.72 4.45
CA GLN A 6 -30.66 -23.52 3.62
C GLN A 6 -29.64 -23.55 2.47
N ARG A 7 -30.12 -23.77 1.24
CA ARG A 7 -29.34 -23.58 0.01
C ARG A 7 -29.37 -22.10 -0.37
N ARG A 8 -28.21 -21.52 -0.68
CA ARG A 8 -28.12 -20.23 -1.41
C ARG A 8 -27.97 -20.48 -2.91
N GLN A 9 -28.32 -19.44 -3.66
CA GLN A 9 -28.56 -19.35 -5.10
C GLN A 9 -27.32 -19.56 -6.02
N ASP A 10 -26.18 -20.02 -5.48
CA ASP A 10 -24.87 -20.03 -6.16
C ASP A 10 -24.18 -21.42 -6.15
N GLY A 11 -24.96 -22.49 -5.96
CA GLY A 11 -24.54 -23.89 -6.20
C GLY A 11 -23.51 -24.51 -5.24
N THR A 12 -22.66 -23.73 -4.57
CA THR A 12 -21.61 -24.26 -3.67
C THR A 12 -22.13 -24.35 -2.22
N THR A 13 -22.21 -25.58 -1.70
CA THR A 13 -22.59 -25.81 -0.31
C THR A 13 -21.33 -25.78 0.56
N ARG A 14 -21.34 -25.00 1.66
CA ARG A 14 -20.29 -25.10 2.68
C ARG A 14 -20.41 -26.44 3.40
N ASP A 15 -19.52 -27.38 3.08
CA ASP A 15 -19.51 -28.76 3.59
C ASP A 15 -18.42 -28.99 4.66
N ARG A 16 -17.41 -28.11 4.72
CA ARG A 16 -16.34 -28.13 5.73
C ARG A 16 -16.74 -27.35 6.99
N GLN A 17 -16.29 -27.83 8.14
CA GLN A 17 -16.43 -27.18 9.43
C GLN A 17 -15.08 -26.63 9.91
N MET A 18 -15.11 -25.46 10.53
CA MET A 18 -13.95 -24.82 11.17
C MET A 18 -14.29 -24.57 12.63
N HIS A 19 -13.43 -24.99 13.55
CA HIS A 19 -13.56 -24.73 14.97
C HIS A 19 -12.61 -23.60 15.36
N LEU A 20 -13.13 -22.58 16.04
CA LEU A 20 -12.36 -21.44 16.54
C LEU A 20 -12.39 -21.47 18.08
N ARG A 21 -11.21 -21.39 18.70
CA ARG A 21 -11.09 -21.07 20.13
C ARG A 21 -11.15 -19.56 20.28
N ALA A 22 -12.01 -19.09 21.18
CA ALA A 22 -12.24 -17.67 21.41
C ALA A 22 -12.50 -17.46 22.91
N SER A 23 -12.09 -16.31 23.45
CA SER A 23 -12.44 -15.92 24.80
C SER A 23 -13.93 -15.55 24.90
N ASP A 24 -14.48 -15.50 26.11
CA ASP A 24 -15.84 -15.00 26.32
C ASP A 24 -16.00 -13.55 25.83
N GLU A 25 -14.95 -12.75 25.93
CA GLU A 25 -14.92 -11.39 25.39
C GLU A 25 -15.04 -11.37 23.87
N ASP A 26 -14.26 -12.20 23.18
CA ASP A 26 -14.32 -12.33 21.72
C ASP A 26 -15.69 -12.82 21.26
N ILE A 27 -16.27 -13.80 21.96
CA ILE A 27 -17.62 -14.30 21.65
C ILE A 27 -18.66 -13.19 21.78
N ARG A 28 -18.59 -12.39 22.86
CA ARG A 28 -19.49 -11.24 23.05
C ARG A 28 -19.30 -10.18 21.96
N MET A 29 -18.05 -9.86 21.61
CA MET A 29 -17.74 -8.93 20.52
C MET A 29 -18.32 -9.43 19.19
N MET A 30 -18.06 -10.68 18.82
CA MET A 30 -18.53 -11.27 17.56
C MET A 30 -20.05 -11.25 17.46
N ARG A 31 -20.77 -11.54 18.56
CA ARG A 31 -22.23 -11.42 18.62
C ARG A 31 -22.69 -9.99 18.35
N ARG A 32 -22.18 -9.00 19.09
CA ARG A 32 -22.53 -7.59 18.90
C ARG A 32 -22.27 -7.10 17.46
N VAL A 33 -21.16 -7.50 16.87
CA VAL A 33 -20.83 -7.16 15.48
C VAL A 33 -21.83 -7.81 14.52
N SER A 34 -22.11 -9.10 14.69
CA SER A 34 -23.04 -9.83 13.82
C SER A 34 -24.48 -9.31 13.92
N GLU A 35 -24.93 -8.92 15.11
CA GLU A 35 -26.23 -8.30 15.37
C GLU A 35 -26.37 -6.96 14.65
N ARG A 36 -25.36 -6.09 14.75
CA ARG A 36 -25.31 -4.82 14.00
C ARG A 36 -25.36 -5.03 12.48
N MET A 37 -24.80 -6.14 12.00
CA MET A 37 -24.84 -6.50 10.58
C MET A 37 -26.14 -7.21 10.15
N GLY A 38 -27.03 -7.56 11.08
CA GLY A 38 -28.23 -8.35 10.80
C GLY A 38 -27.91 -9.78 10.31
N MET A 39 -26.78 -10.34 10.74
CA MET A 39 -26.26 -11.62 10.26
C MET A 39 -26.02 -12.60 11.41
N THR A 40 -26.00 -13.90 11.12
CA THR A 40 -25.46 -14.88 12.07
C THR A 40 -23.96 -14.66 12.25
N VAL A 41 -23.42 -15.04 13.42
CA VAL A 41 -21.97 -14.95 13.68
C VAL A 41 -21.15 -15.60 12.55
N ALA A 42 -21.51 -16.81 12.12
CA ALA A 42 -20.81 -17.49 11.03
C ALA A 42 -20.87 -16.74 9.68
N HIS A 43 -22.00 -16.09 9.37
CA HIS A 43 -22.13 -15.32 8.14
C HIS A 43 -21.35 -14.00 8.23
N ALA A 44 -21.48 -13.29 9.34
CA ALA A 44 -20.73 -12.06 9.61
C ALA A 44 -19.21 -12.31 9.55
N THR A 45 -18.72 -13.37 10.19
CA THR A 45 -17.30 -13.73 10.17
C THR A 45 -16.78 -13.92 8.74
N VAL A 46 -17.45 -14.71 7.91
CA VAL A 46 -16.99 -14.93 6.53
C VAL A 46 -17.11 -13.65 5.68
N THR A 47 -18.16 -12.86 5.87
CA THR A 47 -18.32 -11.57 5.18
C THR A 47 -17.21 -10.59 5.54
N LEU A 48 -16.85 -10.51 6.82
CA LEU A 48 -15.76 -9.66 7.30
C LEU A 48 -14.40 -10.13 6.79
N PHE A 49 -14.15 -11.44 6.77
CA PHE A 49 -12.91 -11.97 6.20
C PHE A 49 -12.80 -11.71 4.70
N ARG A 50 -13.86 -11.94 3.91
CA ARG A 50 -13.86 -11.60 2.48
C ARG A 50 -13.67 -10.10 2.23
N ARG A 51 -14.27 -9.27 3.07
CA ARG A 51 -14.07 -7.82 2.99
C ARG A 51 -12.63 -7.45 3.33
N ALA A 52 -12.05 -8.05 4.37
CA ALA A 52 -10.67 -7.81 4.76
C ALA A 52 -9.69 -8.29 3.69
N GLU A 53 -9.94 -9.47 3.11
CA GLU A 53 -9.19 -10.01 1.96
C GLU A 53 -9.27 -9.07 0.76
N GLY A 54 -10.47 -8.65 0.36
CA GLY A 54 -10.62 -7.71 -0.76
C GLY A 54 -10.01 -6.32 -0.50
N VAL A 55 -9.99 -5.85 0.75
CA VAL A 55 -9.25 -4.63 1.13
C VAL A 55 -7.75 -4.86 1.03
N GLN A 56 -7.23 -5.99 1.52
CA GLN A 56 -5.81 -6.32 1.42
C GLN A 56 -5.36 -6.48 -0.04
N GLU A 57 -6.17 -7.10 -0.88
CA GLU A 57 -5.91 -7.24 -2.31
C GLU A 57 -5.85 -5.87 -2.99
N ARG A 58 -6.83 -5.00 -2.75
CA ARG A 58 -6.82 -3.61 -3.27
C ARG A 58 -5.62 -2.81 -2.79
N ASP A 59 -5.33 -2.83 -1.48
CA ASP A 59 -4.17 -2.15 -0.91
C ASP A 59 -2.86 -2.65 -1.55
N ARG A 60 -2.79 -3.95 -1.83
CA ARG A 60 -1.64 -4.56 -2.50
C ARG A 60 -1.56 -4.14 -3.96
N GLU A 61 -2.66 -4.22 -4.70
CA GLU A 61 -2.75 -3.79 -6.09
C GLU A 61 -2.37 -2.31 -6.25
N GLU A 62 -2.87 -1.43 -5.38
CA GLU A 62 -2.50 -0.01 -5.36
C GLU A 62 -1.01 0.18 -5.06
N ARG A 63 -0.46 -0.49 -4.04
CA ARG A 63 0.97 -0.42 -3.67
C ARG A 63 1.90 -0.95 -4.75
N GLU A 64 1.43 -1.93 -5.51
CA GLU A 64 2.14 -2.58 -6.60
C GLU A 64 1.80 -1.99 -7.97
N SER A 65 0.93 -0.98 -8.05
CA SER A 65 0.51 -0.36 -9.31
C SER A 65 1.72 0.18 -10.09
N PRO A 66 1.68 0.15 -11.43
CA PRO A 66 2.76 0.68 -12.27
C PRO A 66 3.15 2.12 -11.90
N GLN A 67 2.15 2.97 -11.64
CA GLN A 67 2.32 4.38 -11.26
C GLN A 67 3.07 4.51 -9.92
N VAL A 68 2.69 3.74 -8.90
CA VAL A 68 3.40 3.75 -7.61
C VAL A 68 4.82 3.21 -7.74
N ARG A 69 5.06 2.23 -8.62
CA ARG A 69 6.42 1.75 -8.92
C ARG A 69 7.28 2.83 -9.58
N GLU A 70 6.73 3.54 -10.56
CA GLU A 70 7.40 4.66 -11.23
C GLU A 70 7.73 5.79 -10.25
N LEU A 71 6.78 6.19 -9.40
CA LEU A 71 7.02 7.20 -8.36
C LEU A 71 8.10 6.77 -7.35
N LYS A 72 8.14 5.47 -6.96
CA LYS A 72 9.22 4.92 -6.12
C LYS A 72 10.58 4.98 -6.83
N ALA A 73 10.62 4.75 -8.15
CA ALA A 73 11.86 4.86 -8.93
C ALA A 73 12.36 6.31 -8.96
N ILE A 74 11.46 7.27 -9.25
CA ILE A 74 11.76 8.71 -9.24
C ILE A 74 12.30 9.14 -7.86
N ARG A 75 11.61 8.77 -6.78
CA ARG A 75 12.07 9.04 -5.41
C ARG A 75 13.48 8.51 -5.16
N THR A 76 13.79 7.31 -5.66
CA THR A 76 15.11 6.68 -5.49
C THR A 76 16.20 7.43 -6.28
N GLN A 77 15.87 7.98 -7.45
CA GLN A 77 16.79 8.81 -8.21
C GLN A 77 17.05 10.15 -7.51
N ILE A 78 16.01 10.82 -7.02
CA ILE A 78 16.14 12.06 -6.23
C ILE A 78 17.03 11.82 -4.99
N TRP A 79 16.82 10.71 -4.28
CA TRP A 79 17.67 10.35 -3.14
C TRP A 79 19.15 10.20 -3.52
N ARG A 80 19.44 9.53 -4.64
CA ARG A 80 20.82 9.39 -5.16
C ARG A 80 21.44 10.74 -5.50
N ILE A 81 20.67 11.63 -6.12
CA ILE A 81 21.12 13.00 -6.42
C ILE A 81 21.47 13.72 -5.11
N GLY A 82 20.57 13.71 -4.12
CA GLY A 82 20.81 14.33 -2.82
C GLY A 82 22.02 13.74 -2.11
N HIS A 83 22.24 12.43 -2.20
CA HIS A 83 23.41 11.76 -1.64
C HIS A 83 24.71 12.26 -2.28
N ASN A 84 24.76 12.33 -3.61
CA ASN A 84 25.94 12.81 -4.35
C ASN A 84 26.23 14.29 -4.02
N ILE A 85 25.20 15.13 -3.96
CA ILE A 85 25.36 16.56 -3.60
C ILE A 85 25.87 16.71 -2.17
N ASN A 86 25.37 15.91 -1.24
CA ASN A 86 25.84 15.91 0.13
C ASN A 86 27.31 15.44 0.24
N GLN A 87 27.76 14.54 -0.64
CA GLN A 87 29.18 14.17 -0.72
C GLN A 87 30.02 15.34 -1.23
N ILE A 88 29.60 16.03 -2.29
CA ILE A 88 30.29 17.23 -2.81
C ILE A 88 30.42 18.27 -1.68
N ALA A 89 29.32 18.60 -1.00
CA ALA A 89 29.35 19.57 0.09
C ALA A 89 30.32 19.19 1.21
N ARG A 90 30.39 17.90 1.58
CA ARG A 90 31.34 17.41 2.59
C ARG A 90 32.79 17.52 2.13
N ASN A 91 33.07 17.18 0.87
CA ASN A 91 34.42 17.29 0.31
C ASN A 91 34.85 18.75 0.20
N THR A 92 33.96 19.62 -0.30
CA THR A 92 34.20 21.06 -0.38
C THR A 92 34.51 21.67 0.98
N ASN A 93 33.75 21.30 2.03
CA ASN A 93 34.00 21.78 3.38
C ASN A 93 35.32 21.24 3.96
N ARG A 94 35.69 19.99 3.65
CA ARG A 94 36.92 19.36 4.13
C ARG A 94 38.15 19.98 3.48
N ASP A 95 38.12 20.13 2.16
CA ASP A 95 39.27 20.55 1.37
C ASP A 95 39.33 22.08 1.23
N MET A 96 38.32 22.78 1.74
CA MET A 96 38.10 24.23 1.60
C MET A 96 38.22 24.71 0.15
N ASN A 97 37.79 23.87 -0.79
CA ASN A 97 37.89 24.10 -2.22
C ASN A 97 36.74 23.43 -2.98
N ALA A 98 36.30 24.04 -4.08
CA ALA A 98 35.34 23.45 -5.00
C ALA A 98 35.89 23.51 -6.42
N THR A 99 35.74 22.43 -7.17
CA THR A 99 36.16 22.38 -8.58
C THR A 99 35.02 22.84 -9.50
N GLN A 100 35.36 23.27 -10.73
CA GLN A 100 34.34 23.51 -11.76
C GLN A 100 33.48 22.26 -12.05
N ALA A 101 34.05 21.07 -11.88
CA ALA A 101 33.31 19.82 -12.04
C ALA A 101 32.26 19.65 -10.94
N ASP A 102 32.58 20.01 -9.70
CA ASP A 102 31.63 19.98 -8.57
C ASP A 102 30.48 20.96 -8.79
N GLU A 103 30.79 22.17 -9.27
CA GLU A 103 29.79 23.18 -9.61
C GLU A 103 28.87 22.69 -10.75
N ALA A 104 29.45 22.17 -11.83
CA ALA A 104 28.68 21.61 -12.95
C ALA A 104 27.80 20.42 -12.50
N ALA A 105 28.33 19.55 -11.65
CA ALA A 105 27.57 18.43 -11.07
C ALA A 105 26.39 18.93 -10.23
N ALA A 106 26.58 19.97 -9.42
CA ALA A 106 25.51 20.57 -8.63
C ALA A 106 24.41 21.20 -9.50
N VAL A 107 24.80 21.94 -10.54
CA VAL A 107 23.84 22.53 -11.51
C VAL A 107 23.05 21.44 -12.24
N ASN A 108 23.72 20.38 -12.70
CA ASN A 108 23.06 19.27 -13.38
C ASN A 108 22.11 18.51 -12.45
N ALA A 109 22.51 18.28 -11.20
CA ALA A 109 21.66 17.67 -10.17
C ALA A 109 20.34 18.44 -9.96
N VAL A 110 20.39 19.77 -9.90
CA VAL A 110 19.18 20.60 -9.79
C VAL A 110 18.27 20.43 -11.02
N ARG A 111 18.84 20.47 -12.22
CA ARG A 111 18.09 20.27 -13.48
C ARG A 111 17.46 18.89 -13.55
N ASP A 112 18.17 17.85 -13.15
CA ASP A 112 17.66 16.48 -13.18
C ASP A 112 16.58 16.28 -12.12
N CYS A 113 16.73 16.84 -10.92
CA CYS A 113 15.65 16.87 -9.92
C CYS A 113 14.39 17.58 -10.46
N GLN A 114 14.54 18.72 -11.16
CA GLN A 114 13.40 19.42 -11.77
C GLN A 114 12.66 18.55 -12.79
N LYS A 115 13.39 17.83 -13.66
CA LYS A 115 12.79 16.89 -14.62
C LYS A 115 12.06 15.74 -13.92
N LEU A 116 12.68 15.18 -12.89
CA LEU A 116 12.11 14.08 -12.11
C LEU A 116 10.84 14.50 -11.37
N LEU A 117 10.80 15.71 -10.83
CA LEU A 117 9.60 16.27 -10.20
C LEU A 117 8.48 16.49 -11.23
N ALA A 118 8.80 17.07 -12.40
CA ALA A 118 7.82 17.23 -13.47
C ALA A 118 7.26 15.88 -13.97
N GLN A 119 8.09 14.84 -14.04
CA GLN A 119 7.63 13.49 -14.36
C GLN A 119 6.71 12.92 -13.28
N ALA A 120 7.02 13.14 -11.99
CA ALA A 120 6.17 12.71 -10.89
C ALA A 120 4.80 13.43 -10.92
N ASP A 121 4.80 14.74 -11.15
CA ASP A 121 3.56 15.53 -11.28
C ASP A 121 2.68 15.01 -12.41
N GLU A 122 3.28 14.67 -13.56
CA GLU A 122 2.57 14.10 -14.69
C GLU A 122 2.00 12.69 -14.41
N ILE A 123 2.69 11.87 -13.62
CA ILE A 123 2.15 10.58 -13.17
C ILE A 123 0.96 10.79 -12.23
N ILE A 124 1.09 11.71 -11.26
CA ILE A 124 0.04 12.02 -10.30
C ILE A 124 -1.20 12.57 -11.03
N ARG A 125 -1.01 13.47 -12.00
CA ARG A 125 -2.11 14.02 -12.81
C ARG A 125 -2.89 12.91 -13.52
N ARG A 126 -2.19 11.96 -14.15
CA ARG A 126 -2.78 10.80 -14.83
C ARG A 126 -3.49 9.80 -13.89
N MET A 127 -3.23 9.86 -12.58
CA MET A 127 -3.97 9.05 -11.60
C MET A 127 -5.32 9.67 -11.21
N HIS A 128 -5.53 10.96 -11.48
CA HIS A 128 -6.73 11.71 -11.15
C HIS A 128 -7.66 11.98 -12.35
N GLU A 129 -7.26 11.54 -13.54
CA GLU A 129 -8.05 11.53 -14.78
C GLU A 129 -8.78 10.20 -14.97
#